data_AF-A0A2W0BP90-F1
#
_entry.id   AF-A0A2W0BP90-F1
#
_cell.length_a   1.000
_cell.length_b   1.000
_cell.length_c   1.000
_cell.angle_alpha   90.00
_cell.angle_beta   90.00
_cell.angle_gamma   90.00
#
_symmetry.space_group_name_H-M   'P 1'
#
loop_
_entity.id
_entity.type
_entity.pdbx_description
1 polymer ?
#
loop_
_entity_poly.entity_id
_entity_poly.type
_entity_poly.pdbx_seq_one_letter_code
_entity_poly.pdbx_strand_id
1 'polypeptide(L)'
;MGALANLLSRLLAVLALNRMKGRVKLLKESLALLASEPDVQLAHLRDLGVPDHVDELALEHDDIAPTAEKMLREGEINEDQLNCIKELDAILKGMSGNSNAHLWTAESLNNAQEWRYVRRFAKQCFNKLA
;
A
#
# COMPACT_ATOMS: atom_id res chain seq x y z
N MET A 1 6.21 -35.90 -25.78
CA MET A 1 6.84 -34.67 -25.25
C MET A 1 5.87 -33.52 -24.95
N GLY A 2 4.67 -33.43 -25.56
CA GLY A 2 3.78 -32.27 -25.38
C GLY A 2 2.97 -32.20 -24.06
N ALA A 3 2.61 -33.34 -23.46
CA ALA A 3 1.73 -33.36 -22.28
C ALA A 3 2.40 -32.82 -21.00
N LEU A 4 3.66 -33.20 -20.76
CA LEU A 4 4.45 -32.73 -19.62
C LEU A 4 4.79 -31.23 -19.72
N ALA A 5 5.12 -30.74 -20.92
CA ALA A 5 5.37 -29.31 -21.15
C ALA A 5 4.11 -28.45 -20.91
N ASN A 6 2.94 -28.93 -21.34
CA ASN A 6 1.66 -28.22 -21.13
C ASN A 6 1.25 -28.20 -19.64
N LEU A 7 1.53 -29.26 -18.88
CA LEU A 7 1.28 -29.31 -17.44
C LEU A 7 2.17 -28.33 -16.67
N LEU A 8 3.46 -28.27 -17.02
CA LEU A 8 4.43 -27.37 -16.39
C LEU A 8 4.05 -25.89 -16.61
N SER A 9 3.67 -25.52 -17.84
CA SER A 9 3.22 -24.17 -18.17
C SER A 9 1.97 -23.74 -17.40
N ARG A 10 1.01 -24.66 -17.21
CA ARG A 10 -0.20 -24.37 -16.43
C ARG A 10 0.09 -24.20 -14.94
N LEU A 11 0.98 -25.03 -14.38
CA LEU A 11 1.37 -24.92 -12.97
C LEU A 11 2.10 -23.60 -12.69
N LEU A 12 3.02 -23.20 -13.59
CA LEU A 12 3.70 -21.92 -13.52
C LEU A 12 2.73 -20.74 -13.61
N ALA A 13 1.73 -20.81 -14.49
CA ALA A 13 0.69 -19.78 -14.59
C ALA A 13 -0.17 -19.67 -13.32
N VAL A 14 -0.51 -20.79 -12.67
CA VAL A 14 -1.26 -20.79 -11.40
C VAL A 14 -0.43 -20.24 -10.24
N LEU A 15 0.84 -20.62 -10.15
CA LEU A 15 1.76 -20.10 -9.13
C LEU A 15 2.03 -18.60 -9.32
N ALA A 16 2.20 -18.16 -10.57
CA ALA A 16 2.29 -16.76 -10.92
C ALA A 16 1.01 -16.05 -10.48
N LEU A 17 -0.18 -16.50 -10.91
CA LEU A 17 -1.48 -15.93 -10.55
C LEU A 17 -1.72 -15.82 -9.05
N ASN A 18 -1.33 -16.83 -8.26
CA ASN A 18 -1.45 -16.79 -6.80
C ASN A 18 -0.50 -15.75 -6.18
N ARG A 19 0.73 -15.64 -6.71
CA ARG A 19 1.66 -14.56 -6.31
C ARG A 19 1.12 -13.18 -6.70
N MET A 20 0.53 -13.05 -7.89
CA MET A 20 -0.09 -11.80 -8.37
C MET A 20 -1.22 -11.36 -7.44
N LYS A 21 -2.14 -12.29 -7.14
CA LYS A 21 -3.25 -12.06 -6.22
C LYS A 21 -2.77 -11.69 -4.81
N GLY A 22 -1.63 -12.24 -4.37
CA GLY A 22 -1.02 -11.90 -3.08
C GLY A 22 -0.58 -10.44 -3.01
N ARG A 23 0.23 -9.97 -3.97
CA ARG A 23 0.76 -8.58 -3.95
C ARG A 23 -0.32 -7.53 -4.16
N VAL A 24 -1.22 -7.74 -5.13
CA VAL A 24 -2.32 -6.80 -5.38
C VAL A 24 -3.23 -6.71 -4.15
N LYS A 25 -3.48 -7.84 -3.47
CA LYS A 25 -4.23 -7.83 -2.21
C LYS A 25 -3.53 -7.02 -1.12
N LEU A 26 -2.25 -7.25 -0.87
CA LEU A 26 -1.47 -6.50 0.12
C LEU A 26 -1.47 -4.99 -0.17
N LEU A 27 -1.32 -4.61 -1.44
CA LEU A 27 -1.40 -3.21 -1.88
C LEU A 27 -2.79 -2.60 -1.62
N LYS A 28 -3.86 -3.36 -1.88
CA LYS A 28 -5.22 -2.91 -1.58
C LYS A 28 -5.47 -2.78 -0.07
N GLU A 29 -4.91 -3.67 0.74
CA GLU A 29 -5.04 -3.64 2.20
C GLU A 29 -4.32 -2.42 2.80
N SER A 30 -3.07 -2.14 2.40
CA SER A 30 -2.35 -0.96 2.88
C SER A 30 -3.01 0.35 2.42
N LEU A 31 -3.49 0.42 1.17
CA LEU A 31 -4.26 1.55 0.67
C LEU A 31 -5.59 1.75 1.41
N ALA A 32 -6.29 0.66 1.76
CA ALA A 32 -7.53 0.73 2.51
C ALA A 32 -7.30 1.27 3.92
N LEU A 33 -6.22 0.82 4.59
CA LEU A 33 -5.82 1.31 5.90
C LEU A 33 -5.46 2.81 5.84
N LEU A 34 -4.59 3.22 4.91
CA LEU A 34 -4.23 4.63 4.72
C LEU A 34 -5.43 5.53 4.36
N ALA A 35 -6.44 4.99 3.68
CA ALA A 35 -7.65 5.70 3.29
C ALA A 35 -8.73 5.75 4.39
N SER A 36 -8.58 4.96 5.45
CA SER A 36 -9.58 4.86 6.53
C SER A 36 -9.56 6.08 7.45
N GLU A 37 -10.65 6.28 8.21
CA GLU A 37 -10.73 7.37 9.19
C GLU A 37 -9.71 7.18 10.33
N PRO A 38 -9.27 8.28 10.99
CA PRO A 38 -8.25 8.22 12.05
C PRO A 38 -8.53 7.18 13.14
N ASP A 39 -9.79 7.00 13.56
CA ASP A 39 -10.15 6.03 14.60
C ASP A 39 -9.85 4.59 14.20
N VAL A 40 -10.01 4.26 12.92
CA VAL A 40 -9.68 2.94 12.36
C VAL A 40 -8.16 2.75 12.29
N GLN A 41 -7.44 3.78 11.84
CA GLN A 41 -5.97 3.78 11.80
C GLN A 41 -5.37 3.62 13.20
N LEU A 42 -5.91 4.33 14.19
CA LEU A 42 -5.48 4.22 15.59
C LEU A 42 -5.87 2.87 16.22
N ALA A 43 -7.00 2.28 15.83
CA ALA A 43 -7.37 0.94 16.26
C ALA A 43 -6.37 -0.11 15.75
N HIS A 44 -6.00 -0.01 14.48
CA HIS A 44 -4.97 -0.86 13.88
C HIS A 44 -3.64 -0.79 14.62
N LEU A 45 -3.15 0.43 14.92
CA LEU A 45 -1.92 0.62 15.69
C LEU A 45 -1.99 0.02 17.11
N ARG A 46 -3.16 0.07 17.76
CA ARG A 46 -3.37 -0.61 19.05
C ARG A 46 -3.31 -2.12 18.92
N ASP A 47 -3.93 -2.67 17.88
CA ASP A 47 -3.97 -4.12 17.64
C ASP A 47 -2.57 -4.68 17.30
N LEU A 48 -1.71 -3.86 16.67
CA LEU A 48 -0.29 -4.16 16.46
C LEU A 48 0.58 -4.03 17.73
N GLY A 49 0.06 -3.44 18.80
CA GLY A 49 0.80 -3.18 20.03
C GLY A 49 1.74 -1.96 19.98
N VAL A 50 1.53 -1.06 19.02
CA VAL A 50 2.35 0.15 18.78
C VAL A 50 1.50 1.42 18.69
N PRO A 51 0.66 1.72 19.69
CA PRO A 51 -0.39 2.75 19.61
C PRO A 51 0.12 4.18 19.34
N ASP A 52 1.39 4.46 19.67
CA ASP A 52 2.02 5.78 19.52
C ASP A 52 2.91 5.89 18.26
N HIS A 53 3.05 4.82 17.48
CA HIS A 53 3.93 4.76 16.30
C HIS A 53 3.13 4.96 15.01
N VAL A 54 2.73 6.21 14.75
CA VAL A 54 1.92 6.57 13.57
C VAL A 54 2.67 6.34 12.25
N ASP A 55 3.99 6.33 12.27
CA ASP A 55 4.85 6.00 11.15
C ASP A 55 4.65 4.58 10.62
N GLU A 56 4.19 3.64 11.45
CA GLU A 56 3.88 2.25 11.03
C GLU A 56 2.81 2.19 9.94
N LEU A 57 1.87 3.14 9.89
CA LEU A 57 0.89 3.24 8.80
C LEU A 57 1.56 3.48 7.44
N ALA A 58 2.64 4.26 7.42
CA ALA A 58 3.41 4.51 6.21
C ALA A 58 4.35 3.35 5.90
N LEU A 59 4.96 2.73 6.92
CA LEU A 59 5.85 1.57 6.76
C LEU A 59 5.13 0.35 6.17
N GLU A 60 3.90 0.07 6.59
CA GLU A 60 3.11 -1.02 5.99
C GLU A 60 2.82 -0.80 4.49
N HIS A 61 2.73 0.45 4.06
CA HIS A 61 2.63 0.75 2.63
C HIS A 61 3.99 0.60 1.93
N ASP A 62 5.07 1.08 2.55
CA ASP A 62 6.45 0.94 2.06
C ASP A 62 6.91 -0.52 1.96
N ASP A 63 6.33 -1.44 2.74
CA ASP A 63 6.61 -2.88 2.62
C ASP A 63 6.20 -3.47 1.25
N ILE A 64 5.21 -2.87 0.58
CA ILE A 64 4.66 -3.39 -0.68
C ILE A 64 4.83 -2.44 -1.88
N ALA A 65 4.82 -1.13 -1.67
CA ALA A 65 4.91 -0.12 -2.72
C ALA A 65 6.15 -0.27 -3.64
N PRO A 66 7.36 -0.59 -3.14
CA PRO A 66 8.54 -0.81 -3.98
C PRO A 66 8.39 -1.95 -5.00
N THR A 67 7.44 -2.86 -4.77
CA THR A 67 7.17 -3.97 -5.70
C THR A 67 6.31 -3.56 -6.88
N ALA A 68 5.66 -2.39 -6.85
CA ALA A 68 4.69 -1.94 -7.85
C ALA A 68 5.27 -1.85 -9.28
N GLU A 69 6.53 -1.44 -9.44
CA GLU A 69 7.16 -1.41 -10.77
C GLU A 69 7.31 -2.82 -11.36
N LYS A 70 7.63 -3.79 -10.52
CA LYS A 70 7.71 -5.19 -10.93
C LYS A 70 6.32 -5.72 -11.26
N MET A 71 5.30 -5.35 -10.47
CA MET A 71 3.90 -5.68 -10.73
C MET A 71 3.43 -5.14 -12.07
N LEU A 72 3.81 -3.92 -12.47
CA LEU A 72 3.54 -3.38 -13.80
C LEU A 72 4.17 -4.25 -14.91
N ARG A 73 5.47 -4.57 -14.79
CA ARG A 73 6.18 -5.40 -15.77
C ARG A 73 5.58 -6.80 -15.91
N GLU A 74 5.00 -7.32 -14.83
CA GLU A 74 4.36 -8.64 -14.78
C GLU A 74 2.85 -8.58 -15.14
N GLY A 75 2.32 -7.39 -15.44
CA GLY A 75 0.92 -7.20 -15.87
C GLY A 75 -0.11 -7.30 -14.73
N GLU A 76 0.32 -7.18 -13.47
CA GLU A 76 -0.55 -7.25 -12.30
C GLU A 76 -1.28 -5.94 -12.02
N ILE A 77 -0.67 -4.83 -12.41
CA ILE A 77 -1.22 -3.47 -12.36
C ILE A 77 -0.94 -2.75 -13.68
N ASN A 78 -1.67 -1.68 -13.95
CA ASN A 78 -1.47 -0.79 -15.10
C ASN A 78 -0.65 0.47 -14.71
N GLU A 79 -0.32 1.29 -15.70
CA GLU A 79 0.48 2.51 -15.51
C GLU A 79 -0.21 3.52 -14.58
N ASP A 80 -1.53 3.68 -14.71
CA ASP A 80 -2.30 4.59 -13.85
C ASP A 80 -2.26 4.18 -12.38
N GLN A 81 -2.33 2.87 -12.10
CA GLN A 81 -2.20 2.32 -10.76
C GLN A 81 -0.78 2.52 -10.21
N LEU A 82 0.25 2.27 -11.03
CA LEU A 82 1.65 2.52 -10.64
C LEU A 82 1.89 3.99 -10.30
N ASN A 83 1.42 4.90 -11.16
CA ASN A 83 1.59 6.34 -10.95
C ASN A 83 0.92 6.79 -9.65
N CYS A 84 -0.27 6.25 -9.35
CA CYS A 84 -0.93 6.54 -8.08
C CYS A 84 -0.12 6.05 -6.87
N ILE A 85 0.42 4.82 -6.93
CA ILE A 85 1.23 4.28 -5.82
C ILE A 85 2.49 5.13 -5.62
N LYS A 86 3.18 5.50 -6.70
CA LYS A 86 4.39 6.36 -6.64
C LYS A 86 4.11 7.74 -6.08
N GLU A 87 2.98 8.34 -6.42
CA GLU A 87 2.62 9.66 -5.92
C GLU A 87 2.26 9.60 -4.43
N LEU A 88 1.53 8.56 -3.99
CA LEU A 88 1.27 8.35 -2.56
C LEU A 88 2.56 8.15 -1.76
N ASP A 89 3.48 7.32 -2.27
CA ASP A 89 4.79 7.09 -1.66
C ASP A 89 5.59 8.40 -1.54
N ALA A 90 5.60 9.23 -2.59
CA ALA A 90 6.25 10.53 -2.56
C ALA A 90 5.63 11.49 -1.52
N ILE A 91 4.31 11.45 -1.32
CA ILE A 91 3.63 12.25 -0.29
C ILE A 91 4.09 11.82 1.11
N LEU A 92 4.07 10.52 1.40
CA LEU A 92 4.49 9.97 2.70
C LEU A 92 5.97 10.26 2.97
N LYS A 93 6.82 10.11 1.96
CA LYS A 93 8.24 10.46 2.04
C LYS A 93 8.45 11.97 2.28
N GLY A 94 7.61 12.83 1.70
CA GLY A 94 7.62 14.27 1.96
C GLY A 94 7.29 14.64 3.41
N MET A 95 6.53 13.81 4.12
CA MET A 95 6.23 13.98 5.55
C MET A 95 7.35 13.47 6.47
N SER A 96 8.37 12.80 5.94
CA SER A 96 9.47 12.24 6.73
C SER A 96 10.47 13.31 7.21
N GLY A 97 11.37 12.92 8.11
CA GLY A 97 12.48 13.74 8.59
C GLY A 97 12.19 14.51 9.88
N ASN A 98 13.25 14.89 10.60
CA ASN A 98 13.16 15.46 11.96
C ASN A 98 12.33 16.75 12.03
N SER A 99 12.34 17.59 10.99
CA SER A 99 11.52 18.81 10.94
C SER A 99 10.02 18.50 10.93
N ASN A 100 9.64 17.31 10.47
CA ASN A 100 8.26 16.87 10.31
C ASN A 100 7.85 15.84 11.38
N ALA A 101 8.67 15.60 12.40
CA ALA A 101 8.39 14.63 13.46
C ALA A 101 7.01 14.86 14.13
N HIS A 102 6.57 16.12 14.22
CA HIS A 102 5.27 16.51 14.76
C HIS A 102 4.07 15.93 13.97
N LEU A 103 4.24 15.58 12.69
CA LEU A 103 3.21 14.94 11.87
C LEU A 103 2.95 13.48 12.26
N TRP A 104 3.91 12.81 12.90
CA TRP A 104 3.86 11.38 13.23
C TRP A 104 3.35 11.14 14.65
N THR A 105 2.25 11.79 15.00
CA THR A 105 1.61 11.70 16.31
C THR A 105 0.12 11.40 16.14
N ALA A 106 -0.51 10.78 17.16
CA ALA A 106 -1.95 10.51 17.13
C ALA A 106 -2.81 11.79 16.99
N GLU A 107 -2.34 12.91 17.54
CA GLU A 107 -2.98 14.21 17.38
C GLU A 107 -2.94 14.70 15.93
N SER A 108 -1.77 14.62 15.29
CA SER A 108 -1.60 15.00 13.88
C SER A 108 -2.34 14.06 12.94
N LEU A 109 -2.38 12.75 13.22
CA LEU A 109 -3.16 11.79 12.44
C LEU A 109 -4.64 12.20 12.33
N ASN A 110 -5.20 12.74 13.43
CA ASN A 110 -6.56 13.27 13.47
C ASN A 110 -6.70 14.63 12.77
N ASN A 111 -5.81 15.57 13.06
CA ASN A 111 -6.06 16.99 12.82
C ASN A 111 -5.26 17.61 11.68
N ALA A 112 -4.13 17.01 11.30
CA ALA A 112 -3.21 17.58 10.32
C ALA A 112 -3.79 17.52 8.90
N GLN A 113 -3.49 18.55 8.10
CA GLN A 113 -3.96 18.62 6.71
C GLN A 113 -3.28 17.57 5.84
N GLU A 114 -2.04 17.24 6.16
CA GLU A 114 -1.18 16.25 5.53
C GLU A 114 -1.82 14.86 5.61
N TRP A 115 -2.26 14.45 6.80
CA TRP A 115 -2.95 13.16 6.97
C TRP A 115 -4.32 13.11 6.31
N ARG A 116 -5.06 14.23 6.28
CA ARG A 116 -6.28 14.33 5.46
C ARG A 116 -5.98 14.17 3.97
N TYR A 117 -4.86 14.72 3.50
CA TYR A 117 -4.42 14.59 2.12
C TYR A 117 -4.02 13.15 1.79
N VAL A 118 -3.24 12.50 2.66
CA VAL A 118 -2.89 11.07 2.57
C VAL A 118 -4.14 10.21 2.45
N ARG A 119 -5.10 10.36 3.38
CA ARG A 119 -6.37 9.58 3.35
C ARG A 119 -7.11 9.75 2.03
N ARG A 120 -7.28 11.00 1.59
CA ARG A 120 -7.97 11.31 0.33
C ARG A 120 -7.25 10.69 -0.87
N PHE A 121 -5.93 10.80 -0.93
CA PHE A 121 -5.14 10.30 -2.05
C PHE A 121 -5.07 8.76 -2.06
N ALA A 122 -4.86 8.14 -0.90
CA ALA A 122 -4.93 6.69 -0.73
C ALA A 122 -6.30 6.14 -1.16
N LYS A 123 -7.40 6.83 -0.85
CA LYS A 123 -8.74 6.44 -1.31
C LYS A 123 -8.87 6.46 -2.84
N GLN A 124 -8.26 7.45 -3.50
CA GLN A 124 -8.23 7.52 -4.96
C GLN A 124 -7.44 6.34 -5.55
N CYS A 125 -6.27 6.03 -4.98
CA CYS A 125 -5.48 4.87 -5.43
C CYS A 125 -6.21 3.56 -5.17
N PHE A 126 -6.83 3.37 -4.00
CA PHE A 126 -7.62 2.20 -3.69
C PHE A 126 -8.71 1.93 -4.73
N ASN A 127 -9.43 2.98 -5.14
CA ASN A 127 -10.48 2.87 -6.16
C ASN A 127 -9.95 2.52 -7.55
N LYS A 128 -8.68 2.83 -7.86
CA LYS A 128 -8.04 2.42 -9.13
C LYS A 128 -7.63 0.95 -9.14
N LEU A 129 -7.36 0.36 -7.97
CA LEU A 129 -7.05 -1.06 -7.82
C LEU A 129 -8.31 -1.94 -7.63
N ALA A 130 -9.50 -1.33 -7.66
CA ALA A 130 -10.79 -1.99 -7.42
C ALA A 130 -11.12 -3.06 -8.46
#